data_AF-A0A9N8WM22-F1
#
_entry.id   AF-A0A9N8WM22-F1
#
_cell.length_a   1.000
_cell.length_b   1.000
_cell.length_c   1.000
_cell.angle_alpha   90.00
_cell.angle_beta   90.00
_cell.angle_gamma   90.00
#
_symmetry.space_group_name_H-M   'P 1'
#
loop_
_entity.id
_entity.type
_entity.pdbx_description
1 polymer ?
#
loop_
_entity_poly.entity_id
_entity_poly.type
_entity_poly.pdbx_seq_one_letter_code
_entity_poly.pdbx_strand_id
1 'polypeptide(L)'
;MYKPIDCLDLLIAADEMLLEELLKEIQSFFINNKTFWNHQILPEVLNAVIPRTTCHKLSHFCFEHVIEHDASLVFKSQSFRVLDKSILLQIMRCNDLNIREIDIWNNLIKWIFFNCLQVELFDVSSQAFLFDDEKELYSFKETLDNFLPFIRFFEISTVDFVKYVQPFQSILPKSLFSDLVKYHISGIFKSLNPETKFLAPRLPPITIGSSIIKPKHASLIASWIEGHPKILNSDLRYKFRRLYRSSLNGTATNPSKEFHKKCDNAGPTILVVKLQNSSEIIGGYNPMLSGWKRSWFNSSHGSKDAFLFSFSSGKSLKGARLIRVLKKYHEYAIYDHPFDGPCFGIGPDLWVSLNNEKKTGKTVRKAYKENLRRQKNEIFYWDDWEIFQVSHNF
;
A
#
# COMPACT_ATOMS: atom_id res chain seq x y z
N MET A 1 12.38 21.19 -23.77
CA MET A 1 11.66 20.52 -22.65
C MET A 1 11.81 21.44 -21.46
N TYR A 2 10.71 22.00 -20.94
CA TYR A 2 10.77 22.88 -19.76
C TYR A 2 11.26 22.08 -18.55
N LYS A 3 12.11 22.67 -17.70
CA LYS A 3 12.50 21.98 -16.47
C LYS A 3 11.31 22.02 -15.51
N PRO A 4 11.02 20.92 -14.78
CA PRO A 4 9.91 20.91 -13.81
C PRO A 4 9.99 22.03 -12.77
N ILE A 5 11.20 22.52 -12.46
CA ILE A 5 11.41 23.64 -11.55
C ILE A 5 10.91 24.98 -12.14
N ASP A 6 11.13 25.22 -13.43
CA ASP A 6 10.64 26.44 -14.11
C ASP A 6 9.10 26.50 -14.10
N CYS A 7 8.45 25.33 -14.19
CA CYS A 7 6.99 25.23 -14.08
C CYS A 7 6.49 25.46 -12.64
N LEU A 8 7.33 25.22 -11.63
CA LEU A 8 6.98 25.47 -10.24
C LEU A 8 7.01 26.97 -9.92
N ASP A 9 8.01 27.68 -10.41
CA ASP A 9 8.09 29.15 -10.29
C ASP A 9 6.89 29.81 -10.98
N LEU A 10 6.50 29.28 -12.15
CA LEU A 10 5.30 29.74 -12.85
C LEU A 10 4.01 29.45 -12.06
N LEU A 11 3.92 28.30 -11.37
CA LEU A 11 2.79 27.98 -10.50
C LEU A 11 2.67 28.98 -9.35
N ILE A 12 3.80 29.32 -8.73
CA ILE A 12 3.88 30.29 -7.64
C ILE A 12 3.42 31.67 -8.13
N ALA A 13 3.98 32.16 -9.24
CA ALA A 13 3.60 33.46 -9.80
C ALA A 13 2.13 33.50 -10.24
N ALA A 14 1.62 32.43 -10.83
CA ALA A 14 0.22 32.34 -11.25
C ALA A 14 -0.75 32.41 -10.06
N ASP A 15 -0.40 31.79 -8.92
CA ASP A 15 -1.17 31.89 -7.69
C ASP A 15 -1.18 33.31 -7.12
N GLU A 16 0.00 33.94 -7.02
CA GLU A 16 0.15 35.31 -6.50
C GLU A 16 -0.56 36.36 -7.37
N MET A 17 -0.62 36.13 -8.68
CA MET A 17 -1.31 36.99 -9.65
C MET A 17 -2.78 36.62 -9.85
N LEU A 18 -3.31 35.63 -9.12
CA LEU A 18 -4.70 35.14 -9.22
C LEU A 18 -5.09 34.69 -10.64
N LEU A 19 -4.14 34.10 -11.38
CA LEU A 19 -4.34 33.59 -12.74
C LEU A 19 -4.90 32.16 -12.70
N GLU A 20 -6.19 32.04 -12.37
CA GLU A 20 -6.84 30.74 -12.10
C GLU A 20 -6.75 29.73 -13.26
N GLU A 21 -6.93 30.20 -14.50
CA GLU A 21 -6.86 29.33 -15.69
C GLU A 21 -5.45 28.76 -15.89
N LEU A 22 -4.43 29.61 -15.77
CA LEU A 22 -3.03 29.20 -15.86
C LEU A 22 -2.68 28.23 -14.74
N LEU A 23 -3.12 28.51 -13.51
CA LEU A 23 -2.89 27.64 -12.36
C LEU A 23 -3.51 26.25 -12.57
N LYS A 24 -4.70 26.17 -13.17
CA LYS A 24 -5.36 24.90 -13.50
C LYS A 24 -4.58 24.09 -14.53
N GLU A 25 -4.04 24.73 -15.56
CA GLU A 25 -3.22 24.07 -16.58
C GLU A 25 -1.90 23.57 -16.00
N ILE A 26 -1.22 24.36 -15.17
CA ILE A 26 0.05 23.94 -14.55
C ILE A 26 -0.16 22.76 -13.59
N GLN A 27 -1.22 22.78 -12.76
CA GLN A 27 -1.55 21.64 -11.90
C GLN A 27 -1.82 20.38 -12.73
N SER A 28 -2.55 20.50 -13.84
CA SER A 28 -2.84 19.38 -14.76
C SER A 28 -1.58 18.85 -15.43
N PHE A 29 -0.64 19.74 -15.79
CA PHE A 29 0.66 19.39 -16.34
C PHE A 29 1.47 18.52 -15.37
N PHE A 30 1.59 18.89 -14.09
CA PHE A 30 2.29 18.06 -13.10
C PHE A 30 1.61 16.69 -12.89
N ILE A 31 0.28 16.67 -12.80
CA ILE A 31 -0.50 15.45 -12.57
C ILE A 31 -0.32 14.42 -13.71
N ASN A 32 -0.31 14.90 -14.95
CA ASN A 32 -0.24 14.03 -16.13
C ASN A 32 1.17 13.50 -16.42
N ASN A 33 2.22 14.19 -15.95
CA ASN A 33 3.62 13.83 -16.21
C ASN A 33 4.21 12.97 -15.09
N LYS A 34 3.88 11.66 -15.09
CA LYS A 34 4.33 10.71 -14.06
C LYS A 34 5.85 10.58 -13.91
N THR A 35 6.62 10.89 -14.95
CA THR A 35 8.08 10.78 -14.95
C THR A 35 8.79 11.91 -14.19
N PHE A 36 8.10 12.99 -13.83
CA PHE A 36 8.70 14.11 -13.09
C PHE A 36 8.92 13.80 -11.62
N TRP A 37 8.17 12.86 -11.04
CA TRP A 37 8.19 12.62 -9.62
C TRP A 37 9.44 11.85 -9.22
N ASN A 38 10.39 12.56 -8.62
CA ASN A 38 11.62 12.02 -8.06
C ASN A 38 11.97 12.74 -6.75
N HIS A 39 13.06 12.29 -6.11
CA HIS A 39 13.47 12.80 -4.80
C HIS A 39 13.86 14.29 -4.80
N GLN A 40 14.24 14.88 -5.93
CA GLN A 40 14.57 16.30 -6.00
C GLN A 40 13.32 17.17 -6.14
N ILE A 41 12.35 16.75 -6.97
CA ILE A 41 11.18 17.57 -7.32
C ILE A 41 10.08 17.53 -6.25
N LEU A 42 9.82 16.36 -5.65
CA LEU A 42 8.66 16.20 -4.77
C LEU A 42 8.69 17.13 -3.54
N PRO A 43 9.80 17.27 -2.79
CA PRO A 43 9.85 18.20 -1.67
C PRO A 43 9.64 19.67 -2.08
N GLU A 44 10.22 20.09 -3.20
CA GLU A 44 10.04 21.45 -3.73
C GLU A 44 8.57 21.71 -4.09
N VAL A 45 7.95 20.75 -4.79
CA VAL A 45 6.52 20.84 -5.13
C VAL A 45 5.66 20.89 -3.88
N LEU A 46 5.94 20.09 -2.85
CA LEU A 46 5.19 20.15 -1.59
C LEU A 46 5.33 21.52 -0.91
N ASN A 47 6.54 22.06 -0.81
CA ASN A 47 6.77 23.39 -0.24
C ASN A 47 6.02 24.50 -0.99
N ALA A 48 5.94 24.41 -2.32
CA ALA A 48 5.18 25.38 -3.10
C ALA A 48 3.65 25.17 -2.98
N VAL A 49 3.18 23.93 -3.06
CA VAL A 49 1.75 23.64 -3.25
C VAL A 49 0.99 23.63 -1.94
N ILE A 50 1.55 23.11 -0.85
CA ILE A 50 0.81 22.91 0.41
C ILE A 50 0.37 24.22 1.07
N PRO A 51 1.18 25.30 1.11
CA PRO A 51 0.74 26.59 1.63
C PRO A 51 -0.38 27.26 0.82
N ARG A 52 -0.61 26.81 -0.43
CA ARG A 52 -1.51 27.46 -1.41
C ARG A 52 -2.82 26.71 -1.52
N THR A 53 -3.90 27.26 -0.97
CA THR A 53 -5.24 26.63 -0.94
C THR A 53 -5.83 26.41 -2.34
N THR A 54 -5.47 27.25 -3.30
CA THR A 54 -5.81 27.17 -4.73
C THR A 54 -5.21 25.95 -5.43
N CYS A 55 -4.13 25.40 -4.88
CA CYS A 55 -3.37 24.27 -5.44
C CYS A 55 -3.81 22.90 -4.90
N HIS A 56 -5.02 22.82 -4.34
CA HIS A 56 -5.55 21.61 -3.69
C HIS A 56 -5.57 20.36 -4.59
N LYS A 57 -5.73 20.50 -5.92
CA LYS A 57 -5.73 19.35 -6.84
C LYS A 57 -4.36 18.69 -6.89
N LEU A 58 -3.31 19.50 -7.04
CA LEU A 58 -1.95 19.01 -7.05
C LEU A 58 -1.52 18.51 -5.66
N SER A 59 -1.89 19.23 -4.59
CA SER A 59 -1.67 18.80 -3.20
C SER A 59 -2.25 17.41 -2.94
N HIS A 60 -3.53 17.23 -3.27
CA HIS A 60 -4.22 15.96 -3.12
C HIS A 60 -3.56 14.85 -3.95
N PHE A 61 -3.14 15.16 -5.17
CA PHE A 61 -2.41 14.21 -6.01
C PHE A 61 -1.08 13.78 -5.39
N CYS A 62 -0.28 14.71 -4.87
CA CYS A 62 1.00 14.41 -4.22
C CYS A 62 0.83 13.41 -3.07
N PHE A 63 -0.15 13.62 -2.18
CA PHE A 63 -0.40 12.71 -1.06
C PHE A 63 -0.96 11.35 -1.52
N GLU A 64 -2.01 11.34 -2.34
CA GLU A 64 -2.78 10.14 -2.70
C GLU A 64 -2.10 9.24 -3.74
N HIS A 65 -1.18 9.79 -4.54
CA HIS A 65 -0.57 9.09 -5.66
C HIS A 65 0.94 9.01 -5.60
N VAL A 66 1.63 10.02 -5.06
CA VAL A 66 3.09 10.05 -5.05
C VAL A 66 3.62 9.54 -3.71
N ILE A 67 3.26 10.20 -2.61
CA ILE A 67 3.74 9.86 -1.25
C ILE A 67 3.20 8.49 -0.81
N GLU A 68 1.92 8.21 -1.02
CA GLU A 68 1.33 6.88 -0.74
C GLU A 68 1.97 5.73 -1.55
N HIS A 69 2.61 6.04 -2.67
CA HIS A 69 3.27 5.02 -3.50
C HIS A 69 4.72 4.81 -3.08
N ASP A 70 5.44 5.91 -2.90
CA ASP A 70 6.85 5.91 -2.51
C ASP A 70 7.19 7.13 -1.65
N ALA A 71 6.94 7.04 -0.35
CA ALA A 71 7.33 8.08 0.59
C ALA A 71 8.86 8.26 0.67
N SER A 72 9.64 7.27 0.19
CA SER A 72 11.10 7.39 0.18
C SER A 72 11.59 8.50 -0.75
N LEU A 73 10.77 8.94 -1.72
CA LEU A 73 11.03 10.15 -2.51
C LEU A 73 11.14 11.40 -1.63
N VAL A 74 10.42 11.47 -0.51
CA VAL A 74 10.53 12.57 0.45
C VAL A 74 11.66 12.27 1.43
N PHE A 75 11.60 11.12 2.12
CA PHE A 75 12.50 10.82 3.24
C PHE A 75 13.97 10.55 2.84
N LYS A 76 14.25 10.20 1.59
CA LYS A 76 15.64 10.02 1.11
C LYS A 76 16.15 11.24 0.32
N SER A 77 15.35 12.30 0.23
CA SER A 77 15.76 13.51 -0.47
C SER A 77 16.73 14.34 0.35
N GLN A 78 17.68 14.99 -0.31
CA GLN A 78 18.48 16.05 0.30
C GLN A 78 17.63 17.29 0.63
N SER A 79 16.57 17.55 -0.14
CA SER A 79 15.59 18.61 0.13
C SER A 79 14.63 18.25 1.26
N PHE A 80 14.73 17.07 1.89
CA PHE A 80 13.89 16.73 3.05
C PHE A 80 14.07 17.75 4.19
N ARG A 81 15.31 18.19 4.43
CA ARG A 81 15.65 19.10 5.53
C ARG A 81 14.99 20.48 5.42
N VAL A 82 14.64 20.91 4.20
CA VAL A 82 13.98 22.21 3.94
C VAL A 82 12.45 22.10 3.90
N LEU A 83 11.88 20.94 4.23
CA LEU A 83 10.43 20.76 4.26
C LEU A 83 9.83 21.52 5.46
N ASP A 84 8.77 22.28 5.24
CA ASP A 84 8.09 22.99 6.32
C ASP A 84 7.51 22.04 7.38
N LYS A 85 7.53 22.46 8.66
CA LYS A 85 7.03 21.69 9.81
C LYS A 85 5.59 21.20 9.61
N SER A 86 4.72 22.05 9.06
CA SER A 86 3.31 21.72 8.84
C SER A 86 3.13 20.63 7.79
N ILE A 87 3.98 20.62 6.74
CA ILE A 87 3.98 19.61 5.68
C ILE A 87 4.49 18.28 6.25
N LEU A 88 5.59 18.30 7.00
CA LEU A 88 6.13 17.10 7.63
C LEU A 88 5.10 16.45 8.57
N LEU A 89 4.37 17.26 9.36
CA LEU A 89 3.27 16.79 10.20
C LEU A 89 2.15 16.12 9.40
N GLN A 90 1.78 16.66 8.24
CA GLN A 90 0.79 16.05 7.36
C GLN A 90 1.26 14.69 6.83
N ILE A 91 2.52 14.59 6.40
CA ILE A 91 3.11 13.32 5.94
C ILE A 91 3.14 12.31 7.07
N MET A 92 3.56 12.70 8.27
CA MET A 92 3.62 11.79 9.43
C MET A 92 2.23 11.30 9.88
N ARG A 93 1.15 12.02 9.56
CA ARG A 93 -0.22 11.53 9.83
C ARG A 93 -0.66 10.41 8.88
N CYS A 94 -0.01 10.23 7.73
CA CYS A 94 -0.34 9.17 6.79
C CYS A 94 -0.06 7.78 7.39
N ASN A 95 -1.01 6.86 7.17
CA ASN A 95 -0.89 5.47 7.62
C ASN A 95 -0.16 4.57 6.63
N ASP A 96 -0.18 4.88 5.33
CA ASP A 96 0.30 3.96 4.29
C ASP A 96 1.53 4.52 3.56
N LEU A 97 2.60 4.86 4.29
CA LEU A 97 3.82 5.45 3.70
C LEU A 97 4.77 4.43 3.06
N ASN A 98 4.57 3.13 3.31
CA ASN A 98 5.42 2.06 2.77
C ASN A 98 6.94 2.27 3.02
N ILE A 99 7.30 2.80 4.19
CA ILE A 99 8.68 3.03 4.63
C ILE A 99 8.84 2.50 6.05
N ARG A 100 10.05 2.01 6.41
CA ARG A 100 10.30 1.51 7.77
C ARG A 100 10.19 2.65 8.77
N GLU A 101 9.61 2.35 9.93
CA GLU A 101 9.43 3.37 10.96
C GLU A 101 10.76 3.95 11.45
N ILE A 102 11.81 3.13 11.49
CA ILE A 102 13.16 3.59 11.83
C ILE A 102 13.70 4.62 10.82
N ASP A 103 13.38 4.49 9.53
CA ASP A 103 13.83 5.46 8.53
C ASP A 103 13.11 6.81 8.72
N ILE A 104 11.85 6.80 9.19
CA ILE A 104 11.11 8.01 9.55
C ILE A 104 11.75 8.67 10.77
N TRP A 105 12.01 7.90 11.83
CA TRP A 105 12.67 8.41 13.04
C TRP A 105 14.02 9.06 12.72
N ASN A 106 14.89 8.35 11.99
CA ASN A 106 16.24 8.85 11.66
C ASN A 106 16.20 10.14 10.85
N ASN A 107 15.29 10.24 9.87
CA ASN A 107 15.15 11.45 9.07
C ASN A 107 14.53 12.60 9.87
N LEU A 108 13.51 12.32 10.70
CA LEU A 108 12.94 13.32 11.60
C LEU A 108 14.03 13.92 12.51
N ILE A 109 14.85 13.09 13.13
CA ILE A 109 15.95 13.57 13.97
C ILE A 109 16.89 14.48 13.18
N LYS A 110 17.34 14.06 11.99
CA LYS A 110 18.16 14.92 11.11
C LYS A 110 17.49 16.24 10.77
N TRP A 111 16.18 16.22 10.51
CA TRP A 111 15.40 17.43 10.20
C TRP A 111 15.32 18.38 11.41
N ILE A 112 15.12 17.85 12.62
CA ILE A 112 15.11 18.68 13.84
C ILE A 112 16.51 19.26 14.10
N PHE A 113 17.58 18.48 13.93
CA PHE A 113 18.96 18.97 14.03
C PHE A 113 19.24 20.12 13.06
N PHE A 114 18.82 19.99 11.81
CA PHE A 114 18.99 21.04 10.81
C PHE A 114 18.19 22.30 11.17
N ASN A 115 16.90 22.15 11.51
CA ASN A 115 15.99 23.29 11.69
C ASN A 115 16.07 23.96 13.07
N CYS A 116 16.46 23.23 14.13
CA CYS A 116 16.58 23.77 15.47
C CYS A 116 18.01 24.19 15.82
N LEU A 117 19.02 23.45 15.32
CA LEU A 117 20.43 23.61 15.75
C LEU A 117 21.38 23.99 14.60
N GLN A 118 20.88 24.13 13.36
CA GLN A 118 21.67 24.50 12.19
C GLN A 118 22.85 23.53 11.90
N VAL A 119 22.72 22.26 12.31
CA VAL A 119 23.72 21.22 12.05
C VAL A 119 23.48 20.60 10.66
N GLU A 120 24.42 20.79 9.74
CA GLU A 120 24.26 20.33 8.34
C GLU A 120 24.37 18.82 8.16
N LEU A 121 25.25 18.17 8.92
CA LEU A 121 25.53 16.73 8.81
C LEU A 121 25.49 16.10 10.21
N PHE A 122 24.46 15.28 10.43
CA PHE A 122 24.27 14.57 11.69
C PHE A 122 24.14 13.06 11.44
N ASP A 123 25.01 12.28 12.09
CA ASP A 123 24.88 10.84 12.18
C ASP A 123 24.09 10.47 13.44
N VAL A 124 22.88 9.97 13.24
CA VAL A 124 21.96 9.55 14.31
C VAL A 124 22.55 8.47 15.21
N SER A 125 23.55 7.71 14.75
CA SER A 125 24.23 6.72 15.58
C SER A 125 25.33 7.27 16.49
N SER A 126 25.75 8.52 16.29
CA SER A 126 26.80 9.16 17.08
C SER A 126 26.17 10.01 18.20
N GLN A 127 26.26 9.54 19.44
CA GLN A 127 25.53 10.11 20.61
C GLN A 127 26.34 11.10 21.45
N ALA A 128 27.52 11.51 20.98
CA ALA A 128 28.48 12.16 21.85
C ALA A 128 28.08 13.63 22.10
N PHE A 129 27.33 13.87 23.18
CA PHE A 129 27.10 15.18 23.81
C PHE A 129 26.17 16.13 23.03
N LEU A 130 24.92 15.72 22.87
CA LEU A 130 23.94 16.32 21.93
C LEU A 130 23.52 17.78 22.25
N PHE A 131 23.72 18.28 23.47
CA PHE A 131 23.28 19.63 23.86
C PHE A 131 24.19 20.20 24.94
N ASP A 132 25.03 21.17 24.56
CA ASP A 132 25.79 21.97 25.52
C ASP A 132 24.97 23.18 26.04
N ASP A 133 23.88 23.55 25.34
CA ASP A 133 22.97 24.64 25.67
C ASP A 133 21.56 24.12 26.06
N GLU A 134 21.06 24.54 27.22
CA GLU A 134 19.72 24.21 27.70
C GLU A 134 18.59 24.74 26.78
N LYS A 135 18.81 25.88 26.11
CA LYS A 135 17.83 26.45 25.17
C LYS A 135 17.69 25.60 23.92
N GLU A 136 18.80 25.11 23.40
CA GLU A 136 18.84 24.20 22.27
C GLU A 136 18.10 22.90 22.60
N LEU A 137 18.36 22.35 23.78
CA LEU A 137 17.65 21.18 24.31
C LEU A 137 16.14 21.43 24.43
N TYR A 138 15.73 22.59 24.92
CA TYR A 138 14.32 22.95 25.06
C TYR A 138 13.63 23.05 23.69
N SER A 139 14.21 23.79 22.74
CA SER A 139 13.69 23.95 21.38
C SER A 139 13.57 22.62 20.63
N PHE A 140 14.57 21.74 20.79
CA PHE A 140 14.55 20.40 20.22
C PHE A 140 13.38 19.58 20.77
N LYS A 141 13.21 19.57 22.11
CA LYS A 141 12.12 18.84 22.78
C LYS A 141 10.76 19.35 22.35
N GLU A 142 10.54 20.66 22.38
CA GLU A 142 9.29 21.28 21.97
C GLU A 142 8.94 20.92 20.52
N THR A 143 9.93 20.93 19.63
CA THR A 143 9.71 20.54 18.23
C THR A 143 9.40 19.05 18.11
N LEU A 144 10.19 18.18 18.75
CA LEU A 144 10.00 16.74 18.73
C LEU A 144 8.63 16.32 19.28
N ASP A 145 8.17 16.95 20.36
CA ASP A 145 6.89 16.64 21.02
C ASP A 145 5.69 16.76 20.07
N ASN A 146 5.75 17.65 19.08
CA ASN A 146 4.72 17.77 18.04
C ASN A 146 4.64 16.53 17.13
N PHE A 147 5.74 15.78 17.00
CA PHE A 147 5.86 14.63 16.12
C PHE A 147 5.72 13.29 16.83
N LEU A 148 6.06 13.21 18.13
CA LEU A 148 6.01 11.96 18.92
C LEU A 148 4.69 11.19 18.78
N PRO A 149 3.49 11.83 18.80
CA PRO A 149 2.22 11.11 18.68
C PRO A 149 2.04 10.37 17.35
N PHE A 150 2.85 10.65 16.33
CA PHE A 150 2.75 10.07 15.00
C PHE A 150 3.81 8.98 14.74
N ILE A 151 4.70 8.72 15.70
CA ILE A 151 5.78 7.73 15.55
C ILE A 151 5.31 6.39 16.12
N ARG A 152 5.40 5.32 15.31
CA ARG A 152 5.06 3.95 15.70
C ARG A 152 6.25 3.25 16.34
N PHE A 153 6.72 3.75 17.48
CA PHE A 153 7.94 3.25 18.12
C PHE A 153 7.98 1.73 18.29
N PHE A 154 6.84 1.08 18.55
CA PHE A 154 6.73 -0.37 18.72
C PHE A 154 6.93 -1.19 17.43
N GLU A 155 6.94 -0.53 16.27
CA GLU A 155 7.29 -1.11 14.96
C GLU A 155 8.78 -1.00 14.63
N ILE A 156 9.56 -0.32 15.49
CA ILE A 156 11.02 -0.26 15.37
C ILE A 156 11.59 -1.57 15.92
N SER A 157 12.56 -2.17 15.22
CA SER A 157 13.18 -3.42 15.68
C SER A 157 14.01 -3.19 16.96
N THR A 158 14.21 -4.22 17.78
CA THR A 158 15.07 -4.09 18.99
C THR A 158 16.49 -3.64 18.65
N VAL A 159 17.04 -4.12 17.52
CA VAL A 159 18.37 -3.72 17.04
C VAL A 159 18.39 -2.22 16.70
N ASP A 160 17.38 -1.75 15.97
CA ASP A 160 17.28 -0.34 15.58
C ASP A 160 16.97 0.56 16.78
N PHE A 161 16.15 0.10 17.73
CA PHE A 161 15.84 0.82 18.96
C PHE A 161 17.11 1.11 19.76
N VAL A 162 17.92 0.09 20.05
CA VAL A 162 19.18 0.23 20.80
C VAL A 162 20.14 1.18 20.08
N LYS A 163 20.22 1.05 18.75
CA LYS A 163 21.18 1.82 17.96
C LYS A 163 20.79 3.28 17.74
N TYR A 164 19.51 3.56 17.53
CA TYR A 164 19.06 4.84 16.98
C TYR A 164 18.02 5.58 17.83
N VAL A 165 17.28 4.91 18.72
CA VAL A 165 16.24 5.53 19.54
C VAL A 165 16.69 5.70 20.98
N GLN A 166 17.21 4.63 21.59
CA GLN A 166 17.77 4.61 22.95
C GLN A 166 18.76 5.74 23.23
N PRO A 167 19.69 6.09 22.31
CA PRO A 167 20.51 7.31 22.39
C PRO A 167 19.80 8.57 22.88
N PHE A 168 18.55 8.76 22.45
CA PHE A 168 17.78 9.98 22.63
C PHE A 168 16.86 9.90 23.86
N GLN A 169 17.15 9.01 24.81
CA GLN A 169 16.35 8.82 26.03
C GLN A 169 16.12 10.11 26.85
N SER A 170 17.06 11.07 26.80
CA SER A 170 16.98 12.34 27.55
C SER A 170 15.99 13.35 26.99
N ILE A 171 15.61 13.18 25.72
CA ILE A 171 14.65 14.04 25.00
C ILE A 171 13.27 13.40 24.85
N LEU A 172 13.13 12.11 25.16
CA LEU A 172 11.85 11.41 25.15
C LEU A 172 11.11 11.58 26.49
N PRO A 173 9.77 11.61 26.48
CA PRO A 173 8.98 11.53 27.70
C PRO A 173 9.33 10.27 28.50
N LYS A 174 9.55 10.43 29.82
CA LYS A 174 9.98 9.33 30.70
C LYS A 174 9.03 8.12 30.67
N SER A 175 7.72 8.36 30.60
CA SER A 175 6.70 7.32 30.50
C SER A 175 6.84 6.52 29.20
N LEU A 176 6.91 7.21 28.06
CA LEU A 176 7.12 6.60 26.75
C LEU A 176 8.40 5.77 26.74
N PHE A 177 9.53 6.33 27.18
CA PHE A 177 10.79 5.61 27.18
C PHE A 177 10.75 4.35 28.06
N SER A 178 10.11 4.42 29.23
CA SER A 178 9.91 3.26 30.10
C SER A 178 9.13 2.14 29.40
N ASP A 179 8.06 2.49 28.68
CA ASP A 179 7.25 1.52 27.92
C ASP A 179 8.05 0.87 26.79
N LEU A 180 8.86 1.65 26.05
CA LEU A 180 9.73 1.13 24.99
C LEU A 180 10.77 0.15 25.53
N VAL A 181 11.42 0.49 26.64
CA VAL A 181 12.39 -0.39 27.29
C VAL A 181 11.73 -1.70 27.71
N LYS A 182 10.56 -1.65 28.35
CA LYS A 182 9.80 -2.85 28.74
C LYS A 182 9.42 -3.71 27.54
N TYR A 183 8.97 -3.09 26.45
CA TYR A 183 8.61 -3.79 25.21
C TYR A 183 9.81 -4.55 24.63
N HIS A 184 10.98 -3.89 24.51
CA HIS A 184 12.17 -4.48 23.90
C HIS A 184 12.90 -5.48 24.80
N ILE A 185 12.87 -5.33 26.12
CA ILE A 185 13.53 -6.25 27.06
C ILE A 185 12.71 -7.51 27.31
N SER A 186 11.41 -7.36 27.56
CA SER A 186 10.63 -8.49 28.07
C SER A 186 10.22 -9.47 26.98
N GLY A 187 10.11 -9.05 25.71
CA GLY A 187 9.46 -9.84 24.65
C GLY A 187 8.00 -10.24 24.92
N ILE A 188 7.45 -9.91 26.10
CA ILE A 188 6.20 -10.42 26.68
C ILE A 188 5.08 -9.36 26.59
N PHE A 189 5.40 -8.08 26.40
CA PHE A 189 4.41 -6.99 26.25
C PHE A 189 3.62 -6.98 24.92
N LYS A 190 3.59 -8.09 24.15
CA LYS A 190 2.58 -8.25 23.08
C LYS A 190 1.16 -8.44 23.64
N SER A 191 0.97 -8.67 24.95
CA SER A 191 -0.36 -8.93 25.56
C SER A 191 -0.86 -7.91 26.60
N LEU A 192 -0.06 -6.89 26.97
CA LEU A 192 -0.44 -5.91 27.98
C LEU A 192 -0.63 -4.55 27.31
N ASN A 193 -1.85 -4.00 27.39
CA ASN A 193 -2.20 -2.63 26.99
C ASN A 193 -1.22 -1.66 27.67
N PRO A 194 -0.23 -1.07 26.96
CA PRO A 194 0.45 0.08 27.48
C PRO A 194 -0.57 1.22 27.56
N GLU A 195 -0.33 2.17 28.47
CA GLU A 195 -1.13 3.40 28.53
C GLU A 195 -0.99 4.21 27.23
N THR A 196 0.06 3.95 26.45
CA THR A 196 0.32 4.55 25.14
C THR A 196 -0.52 3.90 24.02
N LYS A 197 -1.25 4.73 23.26
CA LYS A 197 -2.04 4.26 22.11
C LYS A 197 -1.12 3.69 21.02
N PHE A 198 -1.30 2.42 20.67
CA PHE A 198 -0.65 1.84 19.49
C PHE A 198 -1.25 2.40 18.20
N LEU A 199 -0.40 2.98 17.36
CA LEU A 199 -0.71 3.24 15.96
C LEU A 199 -0.48 1.96 15.15
N ALA A 200 -1.36 1.68 14.18
CA ALA A 200 -1.20 0.52 13.29
C ALA A 200 0.05 0.68 12.40
N PRO A 201 0.80 -0.40 12.09
CA PRO A 201 2.02 -0.34 11.28
C PRO A 201 1.86 0.45 9.97
N ARG A 202 2.86 1.26 9.58
CA ARG A 202 2.90 1.91 8.24
C ARG A 202 3.37 0.97 7.14
N LEU A 203 4.08 -0.08 7.53
CA LEU A 203 4.48 -1.12 6.61
C LEU A 203 3.38 -2.17 6.54
N PRO A 204 2.93 -2.52 5.33
CA PRO A 204 2.05 -3.65 5.14
C PRO A 204 2.83 -4.93 5.52
N PRO A 205 2.25 -5.86 6.30
CA PRO A 205 2.94 -7.10 6.70
C PRO A 205 3.32 -8.00 5.51
N ILE A 206 2.76 -7.71 4.33
CA ILE A 206 2.93 -8.49 3.10
C ILE A 206 3.36 -7.55 1.98
N THR A 207 4.46 -7.89 1.32
CA THR A 207 4.85 -7.26 0.05
C THR A 207 4.26 -8.05 -1.13
N ILE A 208 3.91 -7.33 -2.20
CA ILE A 208 3.38 -7.95 -3.43
C ILE A 208 3.88 -7.19 -4.66
N GLY A 209 4.43 -7.92 -5.64
CA GLY A 209 4.82 -7.37 -6.94
C GLY A 209 3.63 -7.29 -7.90
N SER A 210 2.56 -6.60 -7.52
CA SER A 210 1.34 -6.44 -8.32
C SER A 210 1.27 -5.06 -8.96
N SER A 211 0.75 -5.00 -10.18
CA SER A 211 0.40 -3.74 -10.85
C SER A 211 -1.04 -3.30 -10.60
N ILE A 212 -1.88 -4.20 -10.07
CA ILE A 212 -3.32 -4.01 -9.86
C ILE A 212 -3.62 -3.68 -8.40
N ILE A 213 -3.07 -4.45 -7.45
CA ILE A 213 -3.30 -4.28 -6.02
C ILE A 213 -2.05 -3.80 -5.28
N LYS A 214 -2.28 -2.92 -4.30
CA LYS A 214 -1.24 -2.50 -3.34
C LYS A 214 -1.05 -3.54 -2.22
N PRO A 215 0.11 -3.56 -1.53
CA PRO A 215 0.36 -4.38 -0.34
C PRO A 215 -0.77 -4.43 0.71
N LYS A 216 -1.40 -3.30 1.03
CA LYS A 216 -2.55 -3.26 1.97
C LYS A 216 -3.74 -4.14 1.56
N HIS A 217 -3.99 -4.26 0.25
CA HIS A 217 -5.01 -5.18 -0.26
C HIS A 217 -4.57 -6.64 -0.07
N ALA A 218 -3.30 -6.95 -0.36
CA ALA A 218 -2.74 -8.28 -0.14
C ALA A 218 -2.79 -8.67 1.36
N SER A 219 -2.51 -7.74 2.27
CA SER A 219 -2.65 -7.94 3.71
C SER A 219 -4.08 -8.22 4.14
N LEU A 220 -5.06 -7.51 3.58
CA LEU A 220 -6.47 -7.78 3.85
C LEU A 220 -6.92 -9.13 3.29
N ILE A 221 -6.50 -9.47 2.07
CA ILE A 221 -6.77 -10.78 1.45
C ILE A 221 -6.18 -11.90 2.30
N ALA A 222 -4.93 -11.77 2.75
CA ALA A 222 -4.30 -12.76 3.65
C ALA A 222 -5.05 -12.90 4.97
N SER A 223 -5.54 -11.79 5.53
CA SER A 223 -6.38 -11.84 6.73
C SER A 223 -7.70 -12.59 6.47
N TRP A 224 -8.31 -12.40 5.30
CA TRP A 224 -9.50 -13.16 4.89
C TRP A 224 -9.22 -14.65 4.68
N ILE A 225 -8.01 -15.04 4.26
CA ILE A 225 -7.59 -16.45 4.14
C ILE A 225 -7.57 -17.09 5.54
N GLU A 226 -7.03 -16.40 6.55
CA GLU A 226 -7.06 -16.82 7.97
C GLU A 226 -8.44 -16.70 8.63
N GLY A 227 -9.44 -16.18 7.92
CA GLY A 227 -10.80 -16.02 8.44
C GLY A 227 -11.05 -14.74 9.25
N HIS A 228 -10.12 -13.80 9.27
CA HIS A 228 -10.27 -12.51 9.96
C HIS A 228 -10.85 -11.42 9.04
N PRO A 229 -11.82 -10.61 9.51
CA PRO A 229 -12.48 -9.60 8.66
C PRO A 229 -11.65 -8.34 8.39
N LYS A 230 -10.59 -8.10 9.19
CA LYS A 230 -9.72 -6.92 9.12
C LYS A 230 -8.26 -7.35 9.04
N ILE A 231 -7.37 -6.43 8.62
CA ILE A 231 -5.93 -6.66 8.57
C ILE A 231 -5.41 -7.05 9.97
N LEU A 232 -4.68 -8.16 10.05
CA LEU A 232 -3.90 -8.54 11.22
C LEU A 232 -2.55 -7.79 11.23
N ASN A 233 -2.18 -7.24 12.38
CA ASN A 233 -1.06 -6.32 12.50
C ASN A 233 0.34 -6.98 12.65
N SER A 234 0.49 -8.28 12.93
CA SER A 234 1.83 -8.75 13.36
C SER A 234 2.36 -10.11 12.96
N ASP A 235 1.62 -11.06 12.36
CA ASP A 235 2.17 -12.42 12.18
C ASP A 235 1.77 -13.12 10.86
N LEU A 236 1.23 -12.38 9.89
CA LEU A 236 0.84 -12.94 8.59
C LEU A 236 2.07 -13.19 7.69
N ARG A 237 2.62 -14.39 7.80
CA ARG A 237 3.72 -14.87 6.95
C ARG A 237 3.18 -15.41 5.62
N TYR A 238 2.62 -14.55 4.76
CA TYR A 238 2.22 -14.95 3.41
C TYR A 238 3.14 -14.36 2.34
N LYS A 239 3.42 -15.15 1.31
CA LYS A 239 4.11 -14.73 0.09
C LYS A 239 3.18 -14.87 -1.10
N PHE A 240 3.06 -13.78 -1.86
CA PHE A 240 2.29 -13.73 -3.09
C PHE A 240 3.26 -13.78 -4.29
N ARG A 241 3.39 -14.94 -4.91
CA ARG A 241 4.26 -15.13 -6.09
C ARG A 241 3.42 -15.05 -7.36
N ARG A 242 3.65 -14.03 -8.19
CA ARG A 242 2.93 -13.86 -9.46
C ARG A 242 3.23 -15.02 -10.40
N LEU A 243 2.19 -15.71 -10.85
CA LEU A 243 2.27 -16.78 -11.85
C LEU A 243 1.96 -16.24 -13.24
N TYR A 244 0.92 -15.44 -13.36
CA TYR A 244 0.39 -14.98 -14.63
C TYR A 244 -0.02 -13.51 -14.57
N ARG A 245 0.20 -12.78 -15.66
CA ARG A 245 -0.34 -11.43 -15.90
C ARG A 245 -0.76 -11.29 -17.35
N SER A 246 -2.01 -10.88 -17.60
CA SER A 246 -2.59 -10.85 -18.94
C SER A 246 -1.82 -9.96 -19.92
N SER A 247 -1.34 -8.80 -19.46
CA SER A 247 -0.55 -7.89 -20.29
C SER A 247 0.87 -8.38 -20.62
N LEU A 248 1.42 -9.31 -19.83
CA LEU A 248 2.76 -9.89 -20.07
C LEU A 248 2.70 -11.26 -20.76
N ASN A 249 1.60 -12.00 -20.59
CA ASN A 249 1.52 -13.41 -20.96
C ASN A 249 0.37 -13.73 -21.93
N GLY A 250 -0.65 -12.88 -22.02
CA GLY A 250 -1.80 -13.09 -22.90
C GLY A 250 -1.56 -12.74 -24.37
N THR A 251 -0.36 -12.25 -24.73
CA THR A 251 0.06 -12.03 -26.13
C THR A 251 0.59 -13.30 -26.79
N ALA A 252 0.61 -14.43 -26.07
CA ALA A 252 0.98 -15.71 -26.62
C ALA A 252 0.01 -16.15 -27.72
N THR A 253 0.53 -16.86 -28.74
CA THR A 253 -0.26 -17.44 -29.83
C THR A 253 -1.34 -18.41 -29.34
N ASN A 254 -1.20 -18.95 -28.13
CA ASN A 254 -2.21 -19.77 -27.46
C ASN A 254 -2.32 -19.38 -25.97
N PRO A 255 -3.20 -18.42 -25.63
CA PRO A 255 -3.34 -17.90 -24.26
C PRO A 255 -3.77 -18.97 -23.24
N SER A 256 -4.61 -19.94 -23.64
CA SER A 256 -5.01 -21.07 -22.79
C SER A 256 -3.84 -21.97 -22.45
N LYS A 257 -3.03 -22.36 -23.44
CA LYS A 257 -1.83 -23.17 -23.19
C LYS A 257 -0.87 -22.47 -22.24
N GLU A 258 -0.68 -21.16 -22.39
CA GLU A 258 0.20 -20.38 -21.52
C GLU A 258 -0.35 -20.24 -20.10
N PHE A 259 -1.66 -20.02 -19.95
CA PHE A 259 -2.32 -19.99 -18.63
C PHE A 259 -2.12 -21.31 -17.90
N HIS A 260 -2.52 -22.43 -18.50
CA HIS A 260 -2.42 -23.76 -17.88
C HIS A 260 -0.96 -24.13 -17.57
N LYS A 261 -0.01 -23.80 -18.45
CA LYS A 261 1.42 -24.01 -18.20
C LYS A 261 1.92 -23.33 -16.92
N LYS A 262 1.37 -22.17 -16.55
CA LYS A 262 1.83 -21.39 -15.39
C LYS A 262 0.99 -21.58 -14.13
N CYS A 263 -0.30 -21.86 -14.28
CA CYS A 263 -1.27 -21.82 -13.19
C CYS A 263 -1.72 -23.21 -12.72
N ASP A 264 -1.63 -24.23 -13.56
CA ASP A 264 -2.06 -25.57 -13.17
C ASP A 264 -1.16 -26.13 -12.07
N ASN A 265 -1.75 -26.86 -11.12
CA ASN A 265 -1.04 -27.50 -10.01
C ASN A 265 -0.21 -26.55 -9.13
N ALA A 266 -0.42 -25.24 -9.24
CA ALA A 266 0.31 -24.25 -8.45
C ALA A 266 -0.16 -24.17 -6.99
N GLY A 267 -1.17 -24.95 -6.58
CA GLY A 267 -1.76 -24.87 -5.26
C GLY A 267 -2.62 -23.62 -5.06
N PRO A 268 -2.76 -23.12 -3.82
CA PRO A 268 -3.64 -22.01 -3.53
C PRO A 268 -3.25 -20.75 -4.30
N THR A 269 -4.23 -20.08 -4.90
CA THR A 269 -4.01 -18.89 -5.73
C THR A 269 -5.05 -17.82 -5.51
N ILE A 270 -4.66 -16.57 -5.73
CA ILE A 270 -5.59 -15.44 -5.85
C ILE A 270 -5.63 -14.95 -7.30
N LEU A 271 -6.83 -14.68 -7.78
CA LEU A 271 -7.11 -13.91 -8.99
C LEU A 271 -7.39 -12.46 -8.62
N VAL A 272 -6.80 -11.54 -9.37
CA VAL A 272 -7.03 -10.09 -9.24
C VAL A 272 -7.28 -9.49 -10.61
N VAL A 273 -8.39 -8.79 -10.79
CA VAL A 273 -8.84 -8.23 -12.07
C VAL A 273 -9.09 -6.74 -11.92
N LYS A 274 -8.47 -5.92 -12.78
CA LYS A 274 -8.76 -4.49 -12.89
C LYS A 274 -9.80 -4.26 -13.99
N LEU A 275 -10.92 -3.62 -13.66
CA LEU A 275 -11.97 -3.34 -14.64
C LEU A 275 -11.66 -2.11 -15.50
N GLN A 276 -12.10 -2.12 -16.76
CA GLN A 276 -11.97 -0.95 -17.65
C GLN A 276 -12.84 0.20 -17.16
N ASN A 277 -12.38 1.43 -17.42
CA ASN A 277 -13.11 2.68 -17.14
C ASN A 277 -13.58 2.80 -15.67
N SER A 278 -12.87 2.15 -14.76
CA SER A 278 -13.22 2.11 -13.33
C SER A 278 -11.97 1.90 -12.48
N SER A 279 -12.04 2.36 -11.23
CA SER A 279 -11.09 1.97 -10.19
C SER A 279 -11.45 0.64 -9.53
N GLU A 280 -12.56 0.01 -9.93
CA GLU A 280 -13.04 -1.25 -9.35
C GLU A 280 -12.06 -2.40 -9.62
N ILE A 281 -11.71 -3.12 -8.56
CA ILE A 281 -10.92 -4.35 -8.61
C ILE A 281 -11.80 -5.49 -8.10
N ILE A 282 -11.84 -6.60 -8.82
CA ILE A 282 -12.54 -7.82 -8.41
C ILE A 282 -11.58 -9.00 -8.41
N GLY A 283 -11.94 -10.07 -7.70
CA GLY A 283 -11.10 -11.25 -7.65
C GLY A 283 -11.70 -12.40 -6.89
N GLY A 284 -10.91 -13.45 -6.76
CA GLY A 284 -11.28 -14.66 -6.05
C GLY A 284 -10.07 -15.43 -5.53
N TYR A 285 -10.25 -16.14 -4.42
CA TYR A 285 -9.27 -17.03 -3.84
C TYR A 285 -9.66 -18.48 -4.11
N ASN A 286 -8.78 -19.19 -4.79
CA ASN A 286 -8.82 -20.64 -4.97
C ASN A 286 -7.97 -21.28 -3.85
N PRO A 287 -8.59 -21.93 -2.84
CA PRO A 287 -7.88 -22.52 -1.70
C PRO A 287 -7.29 -23.90 -2.00
N MET A 288 -7.47 -24.43 -3.21
CA MET A 288 -7.18 -25.83 -3.50
C MET A 288 -5.68 -26.09 -3.47
N LEU A 289 -5.25 -27.09 -2.69
CA LEU A 289 -3.85 -27.53 -2.66
C LEU A 289 -3.37 -28.08 -4.01
N SER A 290 -4.30 -28.60 -4.82
CA SER A 290 -4.02 -29.01 -6.20
C SER A 290 -4.10 -27.85 -7.21
N GLY A 291 -4.44 -26.63 -6.78
CA GLY A 291 -4.57 -25.47 -7.64
C GLY A 291 -5.63 -25.61 -8.73
N TRP A 292 -5.37 -24.96 -9.87
CA TRP A 292 -6.14 -25.10 -11.10
C TRP A 292 -5.78 -26.41 -11.81
N LYS A 293 -6.71 -26.95 -12.59
CA LYS A 293 -6.47 -28.15 -13.40
C LYS A 293 -6.95 -27.96 -14.82
N ARG A 294 -6.30 -28.71 -15.70
CA ARG A 294 -6.75 -28.91 -17.07
C ARG A 294 -7.64 -30.15 -17.14
N SER A 295 -8.92 -30.01 -16.83
CA SER A 295 -9.85 -31.14 -16.80
C SER A 295 -10.99 -31.03 -17.79
N TRP A 296 -11.23 -32.10 -18.57
CA TRP A 296 -12.39 -32.25 -19.44
C TRP A 296 -13.62 -32.82 -18.72
N PHE A 297 -13.38 -33.54 -17.62
CA PHE A 297 -14.40 -34.24 -16.82
C PHE A 297 -14.24 -33.85 -15.35
N ASN A 298 -15.33 -33.82 -14.58
CA ASN A 298 -15.29 -33.38 -13.17
C ASN A 298 -14.63 -32.00 -12.99
N SER A 299 -14.99 -31.08 -13.89
CA SER A 299 -14.47 -29.70 -13.94
C SER A 299 -14.79 -28.87 -12.70
N SER A 300 -15.70 -29.32 -11.82
CA SER A 300 -16.05 -28.58 -10.60
C SER A 300 -15.41 -29.21 -9.37
N HIS A 301 -14.81 -28.37 -8.54
CA HIS A 301 -14.23 -28.73 -7.25
C HIS A 301 -14.21 -27.50 -6.32
N GLY A 302 -13.86 -27.65 -5.04
CA GLY A 302 -13.75 -26.49 -4.17
C GLY A 302 -13.65 -26.80 -2.68
N SER A 303 -13.60 -25.74 -1.88
CA SER A 303 -13.69 -25.77 -0.43
C SER A 303 -14.58 -24.62 0.06
N LYS A 304 -15.10 -24.74 1.28
CA LYS A 304 -15.75 -23.66 2.04
C LYS A 304 -14.89 -22.41 2.18
N ASP A 305 -13.57 -22.58 2.08
CA ASP A 305 -12.59 -21.51 2.27
C ASP A 305 -12.44 -20.63 1.02
N ALA A 306 -13.02 -21.04 -0.12
CA ALA A 306 -13.04 -20.24 -1.33
C ALA A 306 -13.89 -18.98 -1.13
N PHE A 307 -13.43 -17.87 -1.69
CA PHE A 307 -14.14 -16.60 -1.61
C PHE A 307 -13.91 -15.75 -2.84
N LEU A 308 -14.88 -14.88 -3.12
CA LEU A 308 -14.73 -13.77 -4.05
C LEU A 308 -14.56 -12.48 -3.25
N PHE A 309 -13.98 -11.47 -3.89
CA PHE A 309 -13.84 -10.15 -3.28
C PHE A 309 -13.94 -9.03 -4.29
N SER A 310 -14.31 -7.85 -3.81
CA SER A 310 -14.32 -6.62 -4.60
C SER A 310 -13.80 -5.44 -3.80
N PHE A 311 -12.97 -4.60 -4.42
CA PHE A 311 -12.57 -3.29 -3.92
C PHE A 311 -13.21 -2.22 -4.81
N SER A 312 -14.13 -1.44 -4.22
CA SER A 312 -14.90 -0.42 -4.95
C SER A 312 -14.01 0.72 -5.47
N SER A 313 -12.97 1.04 -4.69
CA SER A 313 -11.90 1.97 -5.07
C SER A 313 -10.58 1.22 -4.97
N GLY A 314 -9.90 0.98 -6.09
CA GLY A 314 -8.65 0.21 -6.15
C GLY A 314 -7.49 0.79 -5.35
N LYS A 315 -7.67 1.96 -4.73
CA LYS A 315 -6.73 2.54 -3.77
C LYS A 315 -7.11 2.34 -2.31
N SER A 316 -8.40 2.26 -1.99
CA SER A 316 -8.91 2.29 -0.62
C SER A 316 -9.54 0.96 -0.24
N LEU A 317 -9.30 0.53 1.01
CA LEU A 317 -9.98 -0.63 1.58
C LEU A 317 -11.42 -0.31 2.02
N LYS A 318 -11.83 0.97 1.96
CA LYS A 318 -13.20 1.37 2.29
C LYS A 318 -14.18 0.75 1.30
N GLY A 319 -15.13 -0.01 1.82
CA GLY A 319 -16.10 -0.74 0.99
C GLY A 319 -15.51 -1.99 0.32
N ALA A 320 -14.40 -2.51 0.83
CA ALA A 320 -13.94 -3.86 0.51
C ALA A 320 -15.03 -4.88 0.89
N ARG A 321 -15.29 -5.85 0.02
CA ARG A 321 -16.29 -6.91 0.24
C ARG A 321 -15.63 -8.26 0.15
N LEU A 322 -15.97 -9.13 1.09
CA LEU A 322 -15.63 -10.54 1.13
C LEU A 322 -16.91 -11.35 0.92
N ILE A 323 -16.93 -12.21 -0.08
CA ILE A 323 -18.11 -12.98 -0.48
C ILE A 323 -17.77 -14.46 -0.40
N ARG A 324 -18.37 -15.14 0.57
CA ARG A 324 -18.17 -16.59 0.77
C ARG A 324 -19.08 -17.42 -0.11
N VAL A 325 -18.64 -18.62 -0.44
CA VAL A 325 -19.45 -19.66 -1.09
C VAL A 325 -20.61 -20.09 -0.18
N LEU A 326 -21.73 -20.50 -0.76
CA LEU A 326 -22.88 -21.06 -0.03
C LEU A 326 -22.57 -22.49 0.42
N LYS A 327 -23.09 -22.91 1.58
CA LYS A 327 -22.83 -24.24 2.17
C LYS A 327 -23.07 -25.40 1.21
N LYS A 328 -24.15 -25.34 0.43
CA LYS A 328 -24.53 -26.36 -0.56
C LYS A 328 -23.63 -26.41 -1.81
N TYR A 329 -22.74 -25.42 -1.99
CA TYR A 329 -21.88 -25.29 -3.18
C TYR A 329 -20.39 -25.28 -2.82
N HIS A 330 -20.00 -25.66 -1.61
CA HIS A 330 -18.59 -25.69 -1.21
C HIS A 330 -17.72 -26.52 -2.17
N GLU A 331 -18.22 -27.66 -2.63
CA GLU A 331 -17.52 -28.56 -3.56
C GLU A 331 -17.53 -28.08 -5.01
N TYR A 332 -18.16 -26.95 -5.31
CA TYR A 332 -18.30 -26.41 -6.66
C TYR A 332 -17.83 -24.95 -6.75
N ALA A 333 -16.96 -24.54 -5.83
CA ALA A 333 -16.49 -23.16 -5.73
C ALA A 333 -15.53 -22.77 -6.88
N ILE A 334 -14.88 -23.75 -7.51
CA ILE A 334 -13.90 -23.59 -8.59
C ILE A 334 -14.33 -24.42 -9.79
N TYR A 335 -14.15 -23.85 -10.98
CA TYR A 335 -14.41 -24.53 -12.23
C TYR A 335 -13.16 -24.51 -13.12
N ASP A 336 -12.78 -25.68 -13.60
CA ASP A 336 -11.61 -25.95 -14.43
C ASP A 336 -12.04 -26.37 -15.83
N HIS A 337 -11.45 -25.78 -16.86
CA HIS A 337 -11.70 -26.20 -18.24
C HIS A 337 -10.47 -26.01 -19.12
N PRO A 338 -10.18 -26.89 -20.10
CA PRO A 338 -8.91 -26.92 -20.79
C PRO A 338 -8.65 -25.75 -21.75
N PHE A 339 -9.66 -24.92 -21.97
CA PHE A 339 -9.62 -23.73 -22.82
C PHE A 339 -9.99 -22.45 -22.09
N ASP A 340 -10.36 -22.54 -20.81
CA ASP A 340 -10.82 -21.40 -20.05
C ASP A 340 -9.70 -20.84 -19.17
N GLY A 341 -9.87 -19.58 -18.82
CA GLY A 341 -9.09 -18.97 -17.76
C GLY A 341 -9.65 -19.31 -16.38
N PRO A 342 -9.30 -18.52 -15.36
CA PRO A 342 -9.77 -18.75 -14.01
C PRO A 342 -11.29 -18.58 -13.93
N CYS A 343 -11.97 -19.58 -13.35
CA CYS A 343 -13.43 -19.62 -13.20
C CYS A 343 -13.83 -20.05 -11.78
N PHE A 344 -14.78 -19.34 -11.20
CA PHE A 344 -15.33 -19.58 -9.87
C PHE A 344 -16.83 -19.86 -9.95
N GLY A 345 -17.28 -20.84 -9.16
CA GLY A 345 -18.67 -21.23 -8.99
C GLY A 345 -19.19 -22.23 -10.03
N ILE A 346 -20.49 -22.54 -9.93
CA ILE A 346 -21.22 -23.51 -10.78
C ILE A 346 -21.63 -22.96 -12.17
N GLY A 347 -20.81 -22.07 -12.72
CA GLY A 347 -21.13 -21.18 -13.84
C GLY A 347 -21.12 -19.74 -13.36
N PRO A 348 -20.63 -18.80 -14.16
CA PRO A 348 -19.52 -18.00 -13.67
C PRO A 348 -19.99 -16.96 -12.66
N ASP A 349 -19.83 -17.26 -11.36
CA ASP A 349 -19.84 -16.26 -10.30
C ASP A 349 -18.70 -15.26 -10.54
N LEU A 350 -17.57 -15.76 -11.06
CA LEU A 350 -16.52 -14.98 -11.70
C LEU A 350 -15.81 -15.82 -12.77
N TRP A 351 -15.76 -15.33 -14.00
CA TRP A 351 -14.93 -15.88 -15.08
C TRP A 351 -14.23 -14.76 -15.84
N VAL A 352 -12.98 -15.01 -16.22
CA VAL A 352 -12.16 -14.06 -16.99
C VAL A 352 -11.74 -14.72 -18.29
N SER A 353 -12.05 -14.07 -19.42
CA SER A 353 -11.61 -14.53 -20.72
C SER A 353 -10.09 -14.41 -20.85
N LEU A 354 -9.47 -15.43 -21.43
CA LEU A 354 -8.06 -15.39 -21.83
C LEU A 354 -7.83 -14.64 -23.16
N ASN A 355 -8.91 -14.19 -23.83
CA ASN A 355 -8.81 -13.48 -25.09
C ASN A 355 -8.42 -12.00 -24.85
N ASN A 356 -7.19 -11.64 -25.24
CA ASN A 356 -6.66 -10.29 -25.13
C ASN A 356 -7.22 -9.30 -26.17
N GLU A 357 -7.79 -9.76 -27.27
CA GLU A 357 -8.46 -8.91 -28.27
C GLU A 357 -9.86 -8.49 -27.78
N LYS A 358 -10.57 -9.43 -27.15
CA LYS A 358 -11.88 -9.20 -26.53
C LYS A 358 -11.81 -9.39 -25.02
N LYS A 359 -11.21 -8.41 -24.35
CA LYS A 359 -10.96 -8.35 -22.90
C LYS A 359 -12.22 -8.33 -22.05
N THR A 360 -12.88 -9.47 -21.94
CA THR A 360 -14.19 -9.63 -21.30
C THR A 360 -14.13 -10.64 -20.17
N GLY A 361 -15.09 -10.55 -19.27
CA GLY A 361 -15.36 -11.53 -18.24
C GLY A 361 -16.84 -11.54 -17.88
N LYS A 362 -17.24 -12.50 -17.05
CA LYS A 362 -18.63 -12.70 -16.64
C LYS A 362 -18.75 -12.88 -15.14
N THR A 363 -19.81 -12.34 -14.55
CA THR A 363 -20.15 -12.51 -13.14
C THR A 363 -21.67 -12.62 -12.97
N VAL A 364 -22.11 -13.73 -12.39
CA VAL A 364 -23.52 -14.04 -12.10
C VAL A 364 -23.57 -14.78 -10.78
N ARG A 365 -24.28 -14.26 -9.79
CA ARG A 365 -24.44 -14.95 -8.50
C ARG A 365 -25.15 -16.29 -8.68
N LYS A 366 -24.45 -17.38 -8.39
CA LYS A 366 -24.99 -18.74 -8.34
C LYS A 366 -24.52 -19.48 -7.09
N ALA A 367 -23.22 -19.74 -6.99
CA ALA A 367 -22.61 -20.49 -5.89
C ALA A 367 -22.28 -19.61 -4.68
N TYR A 368 -22.07 -18.31 -4.89
CA TYR A 368 -21.62 -17.39 -3.85
C TYR A 368 -22.78 -16.60 -3.21
N LYS A 369 -22.59 -16.19 -1.96
CA LYS A 369 -23.66 -15.59 -1.13
C LYS A 369 -24.26 -14.31 -1.72
N GLU A 370 -23.47 -13.52 -2.45
CA GLU A 370 -23.84 -12.21 -2.97
C GLU A 370 -23.32 -12.01 -4.40
N ASN A 371 -23.86 -11.02 -5.12
CA ASN A 371 -23.27 -10.57 -6.38
C ASN A 371 -21.88 -9.97 -6.13
N LEU A 372 -20.90 -10.37 -6.95
CA LEU A 372 -19.53 -9.84 -6.90
C LEU A 372 -19.51 -8.34 -7.13
N ARG A 373 -20.19 -7.90 -8.19
CA ARG A 373 -20.31 -6.49 -8.55
C ARG A 373 -21.63 -5.91 -8.04
N ARG A 374 -21.61 -4.63 -7.69
CA ARG A 374 -22.83 -3.88 -7.34
C ARG A 374 -23.68 -3.58 -8.57
N GLN A 375 -23.02 -3.32 -9.69
CA GLN A 375 -23.67 -3.21 -10.99
C GLN A 375 -24.17 -4.60 -11.41
N LYS A 376 -25.42 -4.68 -11.90
CA LYS A 376 -26.08 -5.94 -12.25
C LYS A 376 -25.72 -6.45 -13.66
N ASN A 377 -24.77 -5.83 -14.34
CA ASN A 377 -24.33 -6.26 -15.66
C ASN A 377 -23.53 -7.56 -15.54
N GLU A 378 -23.98 -8.61 -16.21
CA GLU A 378 -23.30 -9.91 -16.18
C GLU A 378 -21.90 -9.84 -16.80
N ILE A 379 -21.75 -9.04 -17.87
CA ILE A 379 -20.49 -8.89 -18.60
C ILE A 379 -19.72 -7.69 -18.04
N PHE A 380 -18.42 -7.87 -17.85
CA PHE A 380 -17.50 -6.78 -17.57
C PHE A 380 -16.33 -6.81 -18.56
N TYR A 381 -15.66 -5.68 -18.68
CA TYR A 381 -14.42 -5.53 -19.44
C TYR A 381 -13.27 -5.26 -18.48
N TRP A 382 -12.08 -5.75 -18.80
CA TRP A 382 -10.90 -5.62 -17.94
C TRP A 382 -9.73 -4.93 -18.64
N ASP A 383 -8.94 -4.17 -17.87
CA ASP A 383 -7.70 -3.54 -18.32
C ASP A 383 -6.56 -4.57 -18.32
N ASP A 384 -6.43 -5.26 -17.18
CA ASP A 384 -5.42 -6.29 -16.88
C ASP A 384 -5.94 -7.22 -15.76
N TRP A 385 -5.34 -8.40 -15.63
CA TRP A 385 -5.56 -9.32 -14.51
C TRP A 385 -4.30 -10.14 -14.21
N GLU A 386 -4.17 -10.53 -12.94
CA GLU A 386 -3.01 -11.21 -12.40
C GLU A 386 -3.45 -12.43 -11.56
N ILE A 387 -2.65 -13.49 -11.60
CA ILE A 387 -2.75 -14.65 -10.70
C ILE A 387 -1.52 -14.72 -9.84
N PHE A 388 -1.69 -14.84 -8.53
CA PHE A 388 -0.61 -15.08 -7.57
C PHE A 388 -0.82 -16.40 -6.87
N GLN A 389 0.24 -17.21 -6.79
CA GLN A 389 0.32 -18.29 -5.83
C GLN A 389 0.44 -17.70 -4.43
N VAL A 390 -0.27 -18.32 -3.48
CA VAL A 390 -0.23 -17.97 -2.06
C VAL A 390 0.45 -19.10 -1.29
N SER A 391 1.51 -18.79 -0.56
CA SER A 391 2.23 -19.74 0.29
C SER A 391 2.63 -19.10 1.62
N HIS A 392 2.72 -19.90 2.67
CA HIS A 392 3.29 -19.44 3.95
C HIS A 392 4.82 -19.29 3.85
N ASN A 393 5.38 -18.24 4.45
CA ASN A 393 6.81 -18.21 4.78
C ASN A 393 6.98 -18.99 6.08
N PHE A 394 7.66 -20.14 6.02
CA PHE A 394 8.13 -20.81 7.23
C PHE A 394 9.27 -20.02 7.87
#